data_AF-A0A7V9R5Q4-F1
#
_entry.id   AF-A0A7V9R5Q4-F1
#
_cell.length_a   1.000
_cell.length_b   1.000
_cell.length_c   1.000
_cell.angle_alpha   90.00
_cell.angle_beta   90.00
_cell.angle_gamma   90.00
#
_symmetry.space_group_name_H-M   'P 1'
#
loop_
_entity.id
_entity.type
_entity.pdbx_description
1 polymer ?
#
loop_
_entity_poly.entity_id
_entity_poly.type
_entity_poly.pdbx_seq_one_letter_code
_entity_poly.pdbx_strand_id
1 'polypeptide(L)'
;MGLIESIRKWIDGESGEGLLEAADEHARPRRIWEEFLVKIAREVEAVMQREMFTPPGGPTYIPREYIVYLSAEDDRDWQGDKRRGLEQGLFHVLSERARELSGQTPLAAKSFAVELRVDGTLSKGEFRVQGVWDETESGHTMVTPRVDLSQSGKPAFNPNDTIRETIETAENEQTIVRPRVIELYSMEVWRDGVRESVVPISKPEITIGRGSRSITVDLPLKGDPEVSRVHAVLTRENDGRYWLTPKGRNPTLVGGRELPREDRTEVRPDEKIAICNFVLRIQPR
;
A
#
# COMPACT_ATOMS: atom_id res chain seq x y z
N MET A 1 11.50 -7.29 29.91
CA MET A 1 12.18 -7.59 28.63
C MET A 1 11.13 -7.59 27.55
N GLY A 2 11.14 -6.57 26.70
CA GLY A 2 10.18 -6.47 25.61
C GLY A 2 10.46 -7.54 24.55
N LEU A 3 9.41 -8.03 23.89
CA LEU A 3 9.52 -8.97 22.76
C LEU A 3 10.52 -8.47 21.68
N ILE A 4 10.59 -7.14 21.56
CA ILE A 4 11.42 -6.37 20.63
C ILE A 4 12.93 -6.45 20.99
N GLU A 5 13.29 -6.37 22.27
CA GLU A 5 14.71 -6.51 22.70
C GLU A 5 15.23 -7.93 22.49
N SER A 6 14.37 -8.92 22.72
CA SER A 6 14.69 -10.33 22.50
C SER A 6 14.91 -10.66 21.02
N ILE A 7 14.15 -10.03 20.12
CA ILE A 7 14.29 -10.19 18.66
C ILE A 7 15.54 -9.44 18.16
N ARG A 8 15.81 -8.24 18.69
CA ARG A 8 17.02 -7.44 18.41
C ARG A 8 18.30 -8.22 18.70
N LYS A 9 18.43 -8.76 19.93
CA LYS A 9 19.63 -9.47 20.37
C LYS A 9 19.91 -10.77 19.60
N TRP A 10 18.86 -11.36 19.00
CA TRP A 10 18.96 -12.61 18.26
C TRP A 10 19.29 -12.42 16.77
N ILE A 11 18.87 -11.31 16.15
CA ILE A 11 19.23 -10.97 14.77
C ILE A 11 20.71 -10.55 14.68
N ASP A 12 21.24 -9.88 15.70
CA ASP A 12 22.60 -9.32 15.69
C ASP A 12 23.72 -10.36 15.97
N GLY A 13 23.40 -11.65 16.12
CA GLY A 13 24.40 -12.73 16.15
C GLY A 13 25.34 -12.77 17.36
N GLU A 14 24.99 -12.10 18.47
CA GLU A 14 25.79 -12.08 19.70
C GLU A 14 25.71 -13.43 20.44
N SER A 15 26.43 -14.42 19.91
CA SER A 15 26.73 -15.68 20.60
C SER A 15 28.09 -15.52 21.27
N GLY A 16 28.11 -15.07 22.52
CA GLY A 16 29.36 -14.85 23.25
C GLY A 16 29.23 -15.25 24.71
N GLU A 17 29.24 -16.55 24.97
CA GLU A 17 29.83 -17.27 26.12
C GLU A 17 29.61 -16.81 27.59
N GLY A 18 28.87 -15.74 27.87
CA GLY A 18 28.63 -15.25 29.23
C GLY A 18 27.20 -15.43 29.74
N LEU A 19 26.30 -16.00 28.93
CA LEU A 19 24.86 -16.14 29.26
C LEU A 19 24.44 -17.60 29.51
N LEU A 20 25.38 -18.48 29.82
CA LEU A 20 25.10 -19.89 30.14
C LEU A 20 24.69 -20.12 31.59
N GLU A 21 24.72 -19.09 32.45
CA GLU A 21 24.53 -19.29 33.90
C GLU A 21 23.33 -18.53 34.50
N ALA A 22 22.60 -17.72 33.73
CA ALA A 22 21.51 -16.89 34.28
C ALA A 22 20.20 -16.86 33.46
N ALA A 23 20.06 -17.68 32.41
CA ALA A 23 18.90 -17.64 31.52
C ALA A 23 18.19 -18.99 31.34
N ASP A 24 18.43 -19.96 32.23
CA ASP A 24 17.85 -21.30 32.15
C ASP A 24 16.41 -21.41 32.70
N GLU A 25 15.80 -20.29 33.15
CA GLU A 25 14.50 -20.36 33.85
C GLU A 25 13.27 -19.86 33.08
N HIS A 26 13.39 -19.28 31.88
CA HIS A 26 12.22 -18.76 31.16
C HIS A 26 12.22 -19.03 29.64
N ALA A 27 12.71 -20.19 29.22
CA ALA A 27 12.44 -20.73 27.89
C ALA A 27 10.96 -21.11 27.75
N ARG A 28 10.08 -20.12 27.59
CA ARG A 28 8.71 -20.37 27.13
C ARG A 28 8.79 -21.06 25.77
N PRO A 29 8.01 -22.13 25.52
CA PRO A 29 8.01 -22.81 24.23
C PRO A 29 7.69 -21.79 23.13
N ARG A 30 8.67 -21.61 22.23
CA ARG A 30 8.65 -20.60 21.17
C ARG A 30 7.39 -20.80 20.32
N ARG A 31 6.67 -19.72 20.04
CA ARG A 31 5.47 -19.81 19.22
C ARG A 31 5.90 -19.87 17.75
N ILE A 32 5.38 -20.85 17.00
CA ILE A 32 5.71 -21.14 15.58
C ILE A 32 5.68 -19.89 14.68
N TRP A 33 4.85 -18.90 15.03
CA TRP A 33 4.73 -17.64 14.30
C TRP A 33 5.93 -16.70 14.42
N GLU A 34 6.59 -16.66 15.58
CA GLU A 34 7.74 -15.76 15.83
C GLU A 34 8.93 -16.23 15.00
N GLU A 35 9.19 -17.53 15.00
CA GLU A 35 10.27 -18.13 14.22
C GLU A 35 10.08 -17.93 12.72
N PHE A 36 8.83 -18.00 12.25
CA PHE A 36 8.50 -17.79 10.85
C PHE A 36 8.68 -16.33 10.42
N LEU A 37 8.17 -15.38 11.21
CA LEU A 37 8.35 -13.94 10.95
C LEU A 37 9.83 -13.59 10.88
N VAL A 38 10.62 -14.09 11.81
CA VAL A 38 12.04 -13.79 11.89
C VAL A 38 12.81 -14.38 10.70
N LYS A 39 12.45 -15.58 10.22
CA LYS A 39 13.03 -16.15 9.00
C LYS A 39 12.77 -15.28 7.77
N ILE A 40 11.52 -14.83 7.59
CA ILE A 40 11.16 -13.95 6.47
C ILE A 40 11.87 -12.61 6.60
N ALA A 41 11.88 -12.00 7.79
CA ALA A 41 12.52 -10.71 8.01
C ALA A 41 14.02 -10.74 7.65
N ARG A 42 14.75 -11.80 8.04
CA ARG A 42 16.17 -11.97 7.69
C ARG A 42 16.40 -12.10 6.18
N GLU A 43 15.54 -12.82 5.48
CA GLU A 43 15.67 -12.98 4.03
C GLU A 43 15.35 -11.67 3.29
N VAL A 44 14.31 -10.94 3.72
CA VAL A 44 14.00 -9.62 3.16
C VAL A 44 15.13 -8.65 3.42
N GLU A 45 15.73 -8.69 4.61
CA GLU A 45 16.92 -7.90 4.93
C GLU A 45 18.10 -8.25 4.03
N ALA A 46 18.34 -9.53 3.76
CA ALA A 46 19.41 -9.96 2.86
C ALA A 46 19.19 -9.45 1.42
N VAL A 47 17.95 -9.49 0.92
CA VAL A 47 17.59 -8.90 -0.38
C VAL A 47 17.79 -7.38 -0.36
N MET A 48 17.35 -6.72 0.71
CA MET A 48 17.51 -5.29 0.89
C MET A 48 18.99 -4.88 0.88
N GLN A 49 19.85 -5.58 1.61
CA GLN A 49 21.30 -5.34 1.64
C GLN A 49 21.98 -5.60 0.29
N ARG A 50 21.54 -6.63 -0.42
CA ARG A 50 22.09 -6.99 -1.73
C ARG A 50 21.73 -5.95 -2.80
N GLU A 51 20.50 -5.46 -2.76
CA GLU A 51 20.00 -4.57 -3.79
C GLU A 51 20.20 -3.08 -3.43
N MET A 52 20.39 -2.74 -2.14
CA MET A 52 20.59 -1.34 -1.76
C MET A 52 21.79 -0.73 -2.48
N PHE A 53 21.59 0.50 -2.95
CA PHE A 53 22.61 1.24 -3.66
C PHE A 53 22.73 2.65 -3.07
N THR A 54 23.94 2.99 -2.64
CA THR A 54 24.25 4.33 -2.11
C THR A 54 25.25 5.01 -3.05
N PRO A 55 24.80 5.94 -3.92
CA PRO A 55 25.71 6.71 -4.74
C PRO A 55 26.59 7.63 -3.87
N PRO A 56 27.83 7.92 -4.29
CA PRO A 56 28.74 8.77 -3.52
C PRO A 56 28.15 10.17 -3.33
N GLY A 57 27.88 10.55 -2.07
CA GLY A 57 27.31 11.85 -1.70
C GLY A 57 25.79 11.98 -1.86
N GLY A 58 25.07 10.89 -2.18
CA GLY A 58 23.61 10.88 -2.35
C GLY A 58 22.87 10.01 -1.32
N PRO A 59 21.53 9.99 -1.35
CA PRO A 59 20.71 9.16 -0.46
C PRO A 59 20.84 7.67 -0.78
N THR A 60 20.63 6.80 0.21
CA THR A 60 20.59 5.35 0.00
C THR A 60 19.26 4.96 -0.65
N TYR A 61 19.33 4.24 -1.76
CA TYR A 61 18.18 3.71 -2.49
C TYR A 61 17.97 2.25 -2.13
N ILE A 62 16.71 1.88 -1.88
CA ILE A 62 16.28 0.52 -1.56
C ILE A 62 15.05 0.17 -2.40
N PRO A 63 14.78 -1.12 -2.66
CA PRO A 63 13.55 -1.56 -3.30
C PRO A 63 12.31 -1.00 -2.59
N ARG A 64 11.29 -0.64 -3.38
CA ARG A 64 10.05 -0.04 -2.85
C ARG A 64 9.03 -1.08 -2.41
N GLU A 65 9.11 -2.27 -2.96
CA GLU A 65 8.22 -3.38 -2.64
C GLU A 65 9.02 -4.67 -2.51
N TYR A 66 8.65 -5.50 -1.53
CA TYR A 66 9.20 -6.84 -1.35
C TYR A 66 8.07 -7.86 -1.46
N ILE A 67 8.15 -8.73 -2.46
CA ILE A 67 7.19 -9.81 -2.64
C ILE A 67 7.76 -11.07 -2.00
N VAL A 68 7.13 -11.53 -0.92
CA VAL A 68 7.45 -12.76 -0.22
C VAL A 68 6.54 -13.87 -0.75
N TYR A 69 7.08 -14.76 -1.56
CA TYR A 69 6.35 -15.93 -2.03
C TYR A 69 6.46 -17.04 -1.00
N LEU A 70 5.30 -17.51 -0.54
CA LEU A 70 5.16 -18.62 0.38
C LEU A 70 4.72 -19.88 -0.37
N SER A 71 5.07 -21.04 0.19
CA SER A 71 4.51 -22.31 -0.25
C SER A 71 2.98 -22.34 -0.06
N ALA A 72 2.29 -23.14 -0.88
CA ALA A 72 0.84 -23.31 -0.77
C ALA A 72 0.41 -23.89 0.59
N GLU A 73 1.29 -24.64 1.25
CA GLU A 73 1.04 -25.19 2.59
C GLU A 73 1.17 -24.12 3.67
N ASP A 74 2.22 -23.31 3.61
CA ASP A 74 2.43 -22.24 4.60
C ASP A 74 1.37 -21.14 4.45
N ASP A 75 0.96 -20.78 3.24
CA ASP A 75 -0.12 -19.79 3.04
C ASP A 75 -1.42 -20.23 3.75
N ARG A 76 -1.72 -21.54 3.85
CA ARG A 76 -2.91 -22.03 4.58
C ARG A 76 -2.85 -21.72 6.07
N ASP A 77 -1.67 -21.72 6.66
CA ASP A 77 -1.46 -21.36 8.06
C ASP A 77 -1.52 -19.83 8.26
N TRP A 78 -1.24 -19.06 7.20
CA TRP A 78 -1.17 -17.58 7.17
C TRP A 78 -2.32 -16.93 6.40
N GLN A 79 -3.57 -17.28 6.74
CA GLN A 79 -4.78 -16.67 6.15
C GLN A 79 -5.51 -15.72 7.10
N GLY A 80 -6.31 -14.83 6.50
CA GLY A 80 -7.20 -13.92 7.25
C GLY A 80 -6.43 -12.94 8.13
N ASP A 81 -6.83 -12.83 9.40
CA ASP A 81 -6.22 -11.86 10.32
C ASP A 81 -4.78 -12.20 10.71
N LYS A 82 -4.40 -13.49 10.68
CA LYS A 82 -2.99 -13.90 10.88
C LYS A 82 -2.07 -13.32 9.82
N ARG A 83 -2.55 -13.27 8.57
CA ARG A 83 -1.82 -12.67 7.45
C ARG A 83 -1.61 -11.18 7.64
N ARG A 84 -2.67 -10.46 8.03
CA ARG A 84 -2.60 -9.03 8.31
C ARG A 84 -1.64 -8.72 9.45
N GLY A 85 -1.68 -9.52 10.52
CA GLY A 85 -0.75 -9.40 11.63
C GLY A 85 0.71 -9.67 11.22
N LEU A 86 0.94 -10.65 10.35
CA LEU A 86 2.27 -10.96 9.81
C LEU A 86 2.79 -9.83 8.91
N GLU A 87 1.96 -9.30 8.01
CA GLU A 87 2.29 -8.15 7.14
C GLU A 87 2.64 -6.91 7.98
N GLN A 88 1.83 -6.59 9.01
CA GLN A 88 2.09 -5.47 9.92
C GLN A 88 3.36 -5.68 10.75
N GLY A 89 3.58 -6.90 11.26
CA GLY A 89 4.76 -7.24 12.05
C GLY A 89 6.05 -7.16 11.23
N LEU A 90 6.03 -7.68 9.99
CA LEU A 90 7.15 -7.58 9.06
C LEU A 90 7.45 -6.13 8.69
N PHE A 91 6.42 -5.35 8.36
CA PHE A 91 6.59 -3.92 8.05
C PHE A 91 7.26 -3.16 9.20
N HIS A 92 6.84 -3.40 10.45
CA HIS A 92 7.43 -2.77 11.62
C HIS A 92 8.91 -3.13 11.79
N VAL A 93 9.24 -4.42 11.81
CA VAL A 93 10.62 -4.91 12.00
C VAL A 93 11.55 -4.42 10.88
N LEU A 94 11.10 -4.50 9.63
CA LEU A 94 11.90 -4.08 8.49
C LEU A 94 12.08 -2.56 8.44
N SER A 95 11.12 -1.77 8.92
CA SER A 95 11.23 -0.31 8.95
C SER A 95 12.32 0.14 9.91
N GLU A 96 12.43 -0.53 11.06
CA GLU A 96 13.52 -0.29 12.01
C GLU A 96 14.87 -0.67 11.40
N ARG A 97 14.97 -1.86 10.78
CA ARG A 97 16.21 -2.31 10.12
C ARG A 97 16.64 -1.45 8.95
N ALA A 98 15.70 -0.98 8.13
CA ALA A 98 16.01 -0.07 7.02
C ALA A 98 16.65 1.24 7.50
N ARG A 99 16.17 1.74 8.64
CA ARG A 99 16.74 2.94 9.28
C ARG A 99 18.12 2.68 9.86
N GLU A 100 18.38 1.50 10.42
CA GLU A 100 19.70 1.11 10.90
C GLU A 100 20.71 0.93 9.76
N LEU A 101 20.31 0.28 8.67
CA LEU A 101 21.16 0.01 7.51
C LEU A 101 21.56 1.28 6.74
N SER A 102 20.66 2.26 6.67
CA SER A 102 20.97 3.58 6.09
C SER A 102 21.84 4.46 6.98
N GLY A 103 21.98 4.11 8.26
CA GLY A 103 22.83 4.81 9.22
C GLY A 103 22.47 6.29 9.36
N GLN A 104 23.37 7.16 8.90
CA GLN A 104 23.19 8.62 8.90
C GLN A 104 22.70 9.16 7.54
N THR A 105 22.64 8.33 6.50
CA THR A 105 22.28 8.74 5.15
C THR A 105 20.75 8.68 5.00
N PRO A 106 20.08 9.72 4.47
CA PRO A 106 18.64 9.66 4.28
C PRO A 106 18.29 8.58 3.24
N LEU A 107 17.30 7.74 3.56
CA LEU A 107 16.70 6.84 2.59
C LEU A 107 15.92 7.64 1.54
N ALA A 108 16.09 7.30 0.26
CA ALA A 108 15.34 7.93 -0.82
C ALA A 108 13.84 7.57 -0.78
N ALA A 109 13.52 6.36 -0.30
CA ALA A 109 12.14 5.90 -0.10
C ALA A 109 11.67 6.20 1.33
N LYS A 110 10.50 6.86 1.47
CA LYS A 110 9.89 7.15 2.78
C LYS A 110 9.18 5.95 3.41
N SER A 111 8.84 4.95 2.60
CA SER A 111 8.14 3.73 2.99
C SER A 111 8.34 2.65 1.93
N PHE A 112 8.35 1.38 2.31
CA PHE A 112 8.32 0.24 1.42
C PHE A 112 7.13 -0.66 1.74
N ALA A 113 6.63 -1.42 0.77
CA ALA A 113 5.55 -2.38 0.94
C ALA A 113 6.10 -3.81 1.05
N VAL A 114 5.41 -4.66 1.80
CA VAL A 114 5.68 -6.11 1.85
C VAL A 114 4.41 -6.83 1.43
N GLU A 115 4.46 -7.55 0.31
CA GLU A 115 3.34 -8.33 -0.21
C GLU A 115 3.64 -9.82 -0.02
N LEU A 116 2.72 -10.57 0.58
CA LEU A 116 2.81 -12.03 0.59
C LEU A 116 2.14 -12.58 -0.68
N ARG A 117 2.80 -13.45 -1.42
CA ARG A 117 2.20 -14.20 -2.55
C ARG A 117 2.32 -15.69 -2.31
N VAL A 118 1.55 -16.47 -3.07
CA VAL A 118 1.65 -17.93 -3.04
C VAL A 118 2.38 -18.36 -4.29
N ASP A 119 3.33 -19.26 -4.13
CA ASP A 119 4.00 -19.96 -5.21
C ASP A 119 3.83 -21.47 -5.06
N GLY A 120 3.16 -22.07 -6.05
CA GLY A 120 2.86 -23.50 -6.07
C GLY A 120 4.07 -24.38 -6.36
N THR A 121 5.22 -23.82 -6.73
CA THR A 121 6.44 -24.59 -6.96
C THR A 121 7.30 -24.74 -5.70
N LEU A 122 6.97 -24.03 -4.61
CA LEU A 122 7.74 -24.05 -3.36
C LEU A 122 7.26 -25.18 -2.45
N SER A 123 8.21 -25.84 -1.80
CA SER A 123 7.94 -26.88 -0.80
C SER A 123 7.53 -26.27 0.54
N LYS A 124 6.86 -27.03 1.41
CA LYS A 124 6.51 -26.57 2.76
C LYS A 124 7.74 -26.06 3.52
N GLY A 125 7.65 -24.87 4.10
CA GLY A 125 8.73 -24.21 4.82
C GLY A 125 9.72 -23.48 3.91
N GLU A 126 9.56 -23.57 2.59
CA GLU A 126 10.33 -22.83 1.59
C GLU A 126 9.59 -21.54 1.22
N PHE A 127 10.36 -20.46 1.12
CA PHE A 127 9.87 -19.17 0.70
C PHE A 127 10.96 -18.46 -0.11
N ARG A 128 10.55 -17.56 -1.00
CA ARG A 128 11.47 -16.70 -1.77
C ARG A 128 11.05 -15.25 -1.63
N VAL A 129 12.03 -14.35 -1.59
CA VAL A 129 11.79 -12.91 -1.52
C VAL A 129 12.31 -12.26 -2.79
N GLN A 130 11.51 -11.37 -3.36
CA GLN A 130 11.88 -10.57 -4.53
C GLN A 130 11.75 -9.10 -4.20
N GLY A 131 12.83 -8.33 -4.33
CA GLY A 131 12.80 -6.88 -4.32
C GLY A 131 12.29 -6.34 -5.66
N VAL A 132 11.41 -5.35 -5.61
CA VAL A 132 10.83 -4.70 -6.78
C VAL A 132 11.17 -3.20 -6.71
N TRP A 133 11.83 -2.71 -7.77
CA TRP A 133 12.29 -1.32 -7.87
C TRP A 133 11.26 -0.40 -8.51
N ASP A 134 10.55 -0.91 -9.53
CA ASP A 134 9.56 -0.18 -10.31
C ASP A 134 8.18 -0.88 -10.28
N GLU A 135 7.09 -0.09 -10.31
CA GLU A 135 5.70 -0.59 -10.43
C GLU A 135 5.45 -1.43 -11.71
N THR A 136 6.40 -1.46 -12.65
CA THR A 136 6.29 -2.17 -13.93
C THR A 136 6.87 -3.58 -13.89
N GLU A 137 7.84 -3.88 -13.01
CA GLU A 137 8.45 -5.21 -12.90
C GLU A 137 7.54 -6.23 -12.18
N SER A 138 6.44 -5.78 -11.58
CA SER A 138 5.34 -6.63 -11.07
C SER A 138 4.52 -7.32 -12.17
N GLY A 139 4.96 -7.26 -13.44
CA GLY A 139 4.33 -7.92 -14.59
C GLY A 139 3.28 -7.06 -15.31
N HIS A 140 3.33 -5.75 -15.12
CA HIS A 140 2.42 -4.80 -15.76
C HIS A 140 3.17 -4.01 -16.84
N THR A 141 3.05 -4.44 -18.10
CA THR A 141 3.44 -3.63 -19.26
C THR A 141 2.56 -2.37 -19.29
N MET A 142 3.06 -1.26 -18.76
CA MET A 142 2.46 0.05 -18.96
C MET A 142 3.18 0.77 -20.10
N VAL A 143 2.43 1.10 -21.15
CA VAL A 143 2.88 1.98 -22.23
C VAL A 143 2.89 3.41 -21.69
N THR A 144 4.08 3.97 -21.48
CA THR A 144 4.26 5.37 -21.09
C THR A 144 3.95 6.28 -22.29
N PRO A 145 3.01 7.23 -22.22
CA PRO A 145 2.87 8.25 -23.24
C PRO A 145 4.08 9.20 -23.20
N ARG A 146 4.59 9.53 -24.40
CA ARG A 146 5.71 10.43 -24.63
C ARG A 146 5.36 11.82 -24.08
N VAL A 147 6.09 12.28 -23.06
CA VAL A 147 5.93 13.63 -22.51
C VAL A 147 6.71 14.61 -23.41
N ASP A 148 6.01 15.58 -23.99
CA ASP A 148 6.60 16.65 -24.78
C ASP A 148 7.49 17.55 -23.90
N LEU A 149 8.75 17.69 -24.31
CA LEU A 149 9.69 18.65 -23.73
C LEU A 149 9.35 20.06 -24.23
N SER A 150 8.42 20.73 -23.56
CA SER A 150 8.39 22.19 -23.56
C SER A 150 7.61 22.71 -22.36
N GLN A 151 8.31 22.93 -21.24
CA GLN A 151 8.29 24.21 -20.52
C GLN A 151 9.10 24.08 -19.23
N SER A 152 10.26 24.73 -19.27
CA SER A 152 11.12 25.07 -18.15
C SER A 152 10.41 25.99 -17.16
N GLY A 153 10.39 25.61 -15.88
CA GLY A 153 10.03 26.49 -14.77
C GLY A 153 10.30 25.81 -13.43
N LYS A 154 11.49 26.03 -12.86
CA LYS A 154 11.80 25.66 -11.46
C LYS A 154 10.85 26.41 -10.51
N PRO A 155 10.54 25.85 -9.33
CA PRO A 155 11.23 26.36 -8.14
C PRO A 155 11.67 25.28 -7.15
N ALA A 156 12.47 25.76 -6.20
CA ALA A 156 13.38 25.03 -5.33
C ALA A 156 12.70 24.27 -4.18
N PHE A 157 13.37 23.20 -3.79
CA PHE A 157 13.15 22.36 -2.61
C PHE A 157 13.70 23.06 -1.36
N ASN A 158 12.90 23.17 -0.29
CA ASN A 158 13.36 23.62 1.03
C ASN A 158 13.24 22.44 2.03
N PRO A 159 14.34 21.99 2.66
CA PRO A 159 14.42 20.68 3.32
C PRO A 159 14.21 20.77 4.85
N ASN A 160 13.00 21.03 5.33
CA ASN A 160 12.77 21.04 6.79
C ASN A 160 11.40 20.55 7.25
N ASP A 161 10.91 19.44 6.68
CA ASP A 161 9.68 18.80 7.18
C ASP A 161 9.82 17.27 7.24
N THR A 162 10.65 16.81 8.16
CA THR A 162 10.71 15.41 8.61
C THR A 162 10.68 15.36 10.14
N ILE A 163 9.49 15.03 10.66
CA ILE A 163 9.18 14.41 11.96
C ILE A 163 9.23 15.32 13.20
N ARG A 164 8.04 15.63 13.73
CA ARG A 164 7.53 15.23 15.06
C ARG A 164 6.05 15.70 15.13
N GLU A 165 5.13 14.95 15.72
CA GLU A 165 5.02 14.83 17.17
C GLU A 165 4.19 13.62 17.60
N THR A 166 4.66 13.00 18.68
CA THR A 166 3.77 12.61 19.77
C THR A 166 4.27 13.29 21.05
N ILE A 167 3.53 14.33 21.46
CA ILE A 167 3.17 14.79 22.81
C ILE A 167 4.16 15.68 23.62
N GLU A 168 3.73 16.95 23.71
CA GLU A 168 3.69 17.92 24.82
C GLU A 168 4.99 18.36 25.52
N THR A 169 5.34 19.65 25.42
CA THR A 169 5.12 20.68 26.47
C THR A 169 5.70 22.05 26.02
N ALA A 170 4.89 23.10 26.18
CA ALA A 170 5.20 24.52 26.29
C ALA A 170 5.91 25.28 25.14
N GLU A 171 5.12 26.21 24.58
CA GLU A 171 5.50 27.59 24.27
C GLU A 171 6.50 27.80 23.11
N ASN A 172 5.96 27.81 21.89
CA ASN A 172 6.24 28.85 20.90
C ASN A 172 5.20 28.78 19.76
N GLU A 173 4.38 29.83 19.63
CA GLU A 173 3.39 29.98 18.57
C GLU A 173 4.08 30.13 17.19
N GLN A 174 4.33 29.02 16.52
CA GLN A 174 4.55 29.01 15.07
C GLN A 174 3.40 28.27 14.40
N THR A 175 2.61 29.02 13.66
CA THR A 175 1.44 28.53 12.92
C THR A 175 1.89 27.66 11.75
N ILE A 176 1.96 26.34 11.95
CA ILE A 176 2.21 25.38 10.86
C ILE A 176 0.97 25.30 9.97
N VAL A 177 1.03 25.92 8.78
CA VAL A 177 -0.02 25.82 7.76
C VAL A 177 0.14 24.50 7.01
N ARG A 178 -0.62 23.48 7.43
CA ARG A 178 -0.70 22.21 6.70
C ARG A 178 -1.42 22.42 5.36
N PRO A 179 -0.91 21.90 4.22
CA PRO A 179 -1.64 21.96 2.96
C PRO A 179 -2.98 21.25 3.13
N ARG A 180 -4.06 22.03 2.99
CA ARG A 180 -5.43 21.54 3.15
C ARG A 180 -5.70 20.55 2.02
N VAL A 181 -5.99 19.28 2.34
CA VAL A 181 -6.50 18.33 1.35
C VAL A 181 -7.80 18.92 0.80
N ILE A 182 -7.76 19.35 -0.46
CA ILE A 182 -8.92 19.96 -1.10
C ILE A 182 -9.81 18.84 -1.60
N GLU A 183 -10.90 18.59 -0.87
CA GLU A 183 -11.99 17.75 -1.35
C GLU A 183 -12.61 18.42 -2.59
N LEU A 184 -12.62 17.68 -3.71
CA LEU A 184 -13.14 18.13 -4.99
C LEU A 184 -14.64 17.87 -5.09
N TYR A 185 -15.08 16.69 -4.65
CA TYR A 185 -16.47 16.24 -4.62
C TYR A 185 -16.61 15.08 -3.65
N SER A 186 -17.84 14.62 -3.41
CA SER A 186 -18.12 13.41 -2.63
C SER A 186 -18.91 12.41 -3.46
N MET A 187 -18.72 11.12 -3.17
CA MET A 187 -19.46 10.02 -3.79
C MET A 187 -20.40 9.40 -2.78
N GLU A 188 -21.70 9.43 -3.06
CA GLU A 188 -22.67 8.63 -2.31
C GLU A 188 -22.72 7.22 -2.87
N VAL A 189 -22.64 6.23 -1.98
CA VAL A 189 -22.76 4.81 -2.31
C VAL A 189 -24.03 4.26 -1.69
N TRP A 190 -24.89 3.70 -2.53
CA TRP A 190 -26.11 3.02 -2.15
C TRP A 190 -26.02 1.56 -2.59
N ARG A 191 -26.52 0.65 -1.75
CA ARG A 191 -26.59 -0.78 -2.03
C ARG A 191 -27.98 -1.29 -1.72
N ASP A 192 -28.62 -1.96 -2.67
CA ASP A 192 -29.97 -2.51 -2.50
C ASP A 192 -31.00 -1.47 -1.97
N GLY A 193 -30.83 -0.21 -2.39
CA GLY A 193 -31.69 0.91 -1.98
C GLY A 193 -31.36 1.54 -0.62
N VAL A 194 -30.37 1.04 0.11
CA VAL A 194 -29.91 1.61 1.39
C VAL A 194 -28.62 2.40 1.18
N ARG A 195 -28.54 3.61 1.72
CA ARG A 195 -27.31 4.43 1.66
C ARG A 195 -26.26 3.83 2.60
N GLU A 196 -25.14 3.40 2.03
CA GLU A 196 -24.06 2.72 2.75
C GLU A 196 -23.00 3.71 3.24
N SER A 197 -22.57 4.65 2.39
CA SER A 197 -21.51 5.60 2.74
C SER A 197 -21.51 6.85 1.86
N VAL A 198 -20.78 7.87 2.32
CA VAL A 198 -20.41 9.07 1.57
C VAL A 198 -18.90 9.20 1.63
N VAL A 199 -18.23 9.13 0.48
CA VAL A 199 -16.77 9.09 0.39
C VAL A 199 -16.26 10.39 -0.20
N PRO A 200 -15.45 11.19 0.54
CA PRO A 200 -14.86 12.41 -0.01
C PRO A 200 -13.75 12.06 -1.01
N ILE A 201 -13.72 12.74 -2.15
CA ILE A 201 -12.77 12.51 -3.22
C ILE A 201 -11.87 13.74 -3.40
N SER A 202 -10.57 13.53 -3.31
CA SER A 202 -9.52 14.55 -3.51
C SER A 202 -8.75 14.39 -4.81
N LYS A 203 -8.95 13.27 -5.53
CA LYS A 203 -8.28 12.97 -6.80
C LYS A 203 -9.17 13.38 -7.98
N PRO A 204 -8.59 13.90 -9.09
CA PRO A 204 -9.35 14.18 -10.31
C PRO A 204 -9.79 12.89 -11.01
N GLU A 205 -9.06 11.78 -10.85
CA GLU A 205 -9.43 10.48 -11.40
C GLU A 205 -9.51 9.46 -10.28
N ILE A 206 -10.58 8.66 -10.29
CA ILE A 206 -10.79 7.57 -9.34
C ILE A 206 -11.19 6.29 -10.05
N THR A 207 -10.71 5.18 -9.53
CA THR A 207 -11.10 3.84 -9.93
C THR A 207 -12.21 3.31 -9.04
N ILE A 208 -13.23 2.72 -9.65
CA ILE A 208 -14.42 2.18 -8.99
C ILE A 208 -14.51 0.70 -9.31
N GLY A 209 -14.70 -0.14 -8.29
CA GLY A 209 -14.90 -1.57 -8.49
C GLY A 209 -14.82 -2.36 -7.20
N ARG A 210 -14.84 -3.68 -7.32
CA ARG A 210 -14.73 -4.57 -6.15
C ARG A 210 -13.34 -4.55 -5.51
N GLY A 211 -12.31 -4.24 -6.32
CA GLY A 211 -10.92 -4.47 -5.98
C GLY A 211 -10.59 -5.96 -5.79
N SER A 212 -9.33 -6.22 -5.52
CA SER A 212 -8.81 -7.51 -5.07
C SER A 212 -7.56 -7.30 -4.24
N ARG A 213 -6.95 -8.38 -3.73
CA ARG A 213 -5.66 -8.28 -3.01
C ARG A 213 -4.57 -7.59 -3.84
N SER A 214 -4.57 -7.80 -5.17
CA SER A 214 -3.63 -7.22 -6.12
C SER A 214 -4.15 -6.01 -6.90
N ILE A 215 -5.39 -5.57 -6.67
CA ILE A 215 -5.99 -4.44 -7.40
C ILE A 215 -6.69 -3.56 -6.37
N THR A 216 -6.03 -2.46 -6.01
CA THR A 216 -6.64 -1.42 -5.20
C THR A 216 -7.53 -0.55 -6.07
N VAL A 217 -8.61 -0.06 -5.48
CA VAL A 217 -9.53 0.89 -6.12
C VAL A 217 -9.78 2.02 -5.14
N ASP A 218 -9.99 3.21 -5.67
CA ASP A 218 -10.27 4.40 -4.86
C ASP A 218 -11.67 4.33 -4.23
N LEU A 219 -12.65 3.77 -4.95
CA LEU A 219 -14.01 3.56 -4.48
C LEU A 219 -14.36 2.06 -4.47
N PRO A 220 -14.17 1.35 -3.33
CA PRO A 220 -14.41 -0.08 -3.24
C PRO A 220 -15.90 -0.44 -3.06
N LEU A 221 -16.44 -1.21 -4.00
CA LEU A 221 -17.78 -1.79 -3.97
C LEU A 221 -17.70 -3.25 -3.52
N LYS A 222 -17.66 -3.48 -2.19
CA LYS A 222 -17.40 -4.80 -1.60
C LYS A 222 -18.65 -5.67 -1.52
N GLY A 223 -18.50 -6.99 -1.63
CA GLY A 223 -19.55 -7.95 -1.26
C GLY A 223 -20.45 -8.42 -2.40
N ASP A 224 -20.31 -7.87 -3.61
CA ASP A 224 -20.95 -8.40 -4.81
C ASP A 224 -19.86 -8.93 -5.78
N PRO A 225 -19.79 -10.26 -6.04
CA PRO A 225 -18.83 -10.83 -6.98
C PRO A 225 -19.08 -10.45 -8.44
N GLU A 226 -20.28 -9.98 -8.78
CA GLU A 226 -20.64 -9.51 -10.12
C GLU A 226 -19.93 -8.19 -10.48
N VAL A 227 -19.57 -7.42 -9.46
CA VAL A 227 -18.75 -6.23 -9.63
C VAL A 227 -17.32 -6.66 -9.99
N SER A 228 -16.87 -6.14 -11.14
CA SER A 228 -15.51 -6.36 -11.64
C SER A 228 -14.47 -5.72 -10.71
N ARG A 229 -13.26 -6.27 -10.68
CA ARG A 229 -12.17 -5.77 -9.81
C ARG A 229 -11.89 -4.29 -10.06
N VAL A 230 -11.79 -3.92 -11.34
CA VAL A 230 -11.95 -2.55 -11.84
C VAL A 230 -13.20 -2.55 -12.71
N HIS A 231 -14.22 -1.79 -12.34
CA HIS A 231 -15.52 -1.78 -13.02
C HIS A 231 -15.74 -0.50 -13.81
N ALA A 232 -15.34 0.65 -13.27
CA ALA A 232 -15.42 1.92 -13.97
C ALA A 232 -14.30 2.86 -13.50
N VAL A 233 -13.97 3.84 -14.33
CA VAL A 233 -13.09 4.97 -13.98
C VAL A 233 -13.91 6.24 -14.09
N LEU A 234 -13.88 7.07 -13.04
CA LEU A 234 -14.54 8.38 -13.01
C LEU A 234 -13.45 9.45 -13.01
N THR A 235 -13.48 10.33 -14.00
CA THR A 235 -12.53 11.42 -14.17
C THR A 235 -13.27 12.75 -14.15
N ARG A 236 -12.82 13.68 -13.31
CA ARG A 236 -13.23 15.08 -13.24
C ARG A 236 -12.21 15.94 -13.96
N GLU A 237 -12.65 16.64 -14.99
CA GLU A 237 -11.81 17.59 -15.73
C GLU A 237 -11.74 18.96 -15.02
N ASN A 238 -10.79 19.80 -15.43
CA ASN A 238 -10.54 21.12 -14.84
C ASN A 238 -11.73 22.09 -15.00
N ASP A 239 -12.59 21.84 -15.97
CA ASP A 239 -13.83 22.60 -16.20
C ASP A 239 -15.00 22.16 -15.29
N GLY A 240 -14.78 21.16 -14.44
CA GLY A 240 -15.77 20.62 -13.51
C GLY A 240 -16.68 19.55 -14.10
N ARG A 241 -16.48 19.13 -15.36
CA ARG A 241 -17.24 18.03 -15.97
C ARG A 241 -16.73 16.67 -15.47
N TYR A 242 -17.66 15.73 -15.35
CA TYR A 242 -17.40 14.37 -14.92
C TYR A 242 -17.58 13.42 -16.09
N TRP A 243 -16.65 12.49 -16.20
CA TRP A 243 -16.61 11.51 -17.27
C TRP A 243 -16.47 10.13 -16.68
N LEU A 244 -17.36 9.23 -17.06
CA LEU A 244 -17.36 7.84 -16.62
C LEU A 244 -16.95 6.93 -17.78
N THR A 245 -15.98 6.07 -17.54
CA THR A 245 -15.53 5.05 -18.49
C THR A 245 -15.77 3.66 -17.91
N PRO A 246 -16.75 2.89 -18.41
CA PRO A 246 -16.99 1.52 -17.97
C PRO A 246 -15.88 0.60 -18.45
N LYS A 247 -15.31 -0.21 -17.54
CA LYS A 247 -14.26 -1.22 -17.83
C LYS A 247 -14.71 -2.65 -17.51
N GLY A 248 -15.75 -2.77 -16.68
CA GLY A 248 -16.26 -4.02 -16.13
C GLY A 248 -16.87 -4.95 -17.17
N ARG A 249 -17.05 -6.22 -16.77
CA ARG A 249 -17.75 -7.24 -17.57
C ARG A 249 -19.25 -6.98 -17.63
N ASN A 250 -19.84 -6.67 -16.47
CA ASN A 250 -21.26 -6.37 -16.34
C ASN A 250 -21.53 -4.90 -16.69
N PRO A 251 -22.73 -4.57 -17.17
CA PRO A 251 -23.05 -3.23 -17.63
C PRO A 251 -23.01 -2.20 -16.51
N THR A 252 -22.56 -0.99 -16.86
CA THR A 252 -22.74 0.22 -16.04
C THR A 252 -23.86 1.03 -16.67
N LEU A 253 -24.87 1.39 -15.88
CA LEU A 253 -25.98 2.22 -16.35
C LEU A 253 -25.90 3.62 -15.76
N VAL A 254 -26.24 4.62 -16.56
CA VAL A 254 -26.37 6.01 -16.11
C VAL A 254 -27.76 6.51 -16.48
N GLY A 255 -28.53 6.93 -15.48
CA GLY A 255 -29.93 7.35 -15.70
C GLY A 255 -30.84 6.25 -16.27
N GLY A 256 -30.46 4.98 -16.11
CA GLY A 256 -31.16 3.82 -16.69
C GLY A 256 -30.72 3.44 -18.11
N ARG A 257 -29.79 4.18 -18.72
CA ARG A 257 -29.18 3.84 -20.01
C ARG A 257 -27.85 3.12 -19.81
N GLU A 258 -27.68 1.97 -20.44
CA GLU A 258 -26.40 1.27 -20.46
C GLU A 258 -25.33 2.07 -21.21
N LEU A 259 -24.14 2.17 -20.62
CA LEU A 259 -22.99 2.81 -21.24
C LEU A 259 -22.16 1.80 -22.04
N PRO A 260 -21.65 2.18 -23.23
CA PRO A 260 -20.73 1.34 -23.98
C PRO A 260 -19.44 1.13 -23.19
N ARG A 261 -18.98 -0.12 -23.16
CA ARG A 261 -17.72 -0.48 -22.51
C ARG A 261 -16.53 0.19 -23.22
N GLU A 262 -15.56 0.64 -22.44
CA GLU A 262 -14.37 1.39 -22.87
C GLU A 262 -14.65 2.79 -23.45
N ASP A 263 -15.92 3.18 -23.62
CA ASP A 263 -16.29 4.48 -24.15
C ASP A 263 -16.51 5.50 -23.04
N ARG A 264 -15.95 6.69 -23.22
CA ARG A 264 -15.95 7.74 -22.21
C ARG A 264 -17.23 8.56 -22.36
N THR A 265 -18.12 8.48 -21.36
CA THR A 265 -19.41 9.19 -21.38
C THR A 265 -19.45 10.27 -20.31
N GLU A 266 -19.94 11.46 -20.67
CA GLU A 266 -20.19 12.54 -19.71
C GLU A 266 -21.34 12.15 -18.76
N VAL A 267 -21.14 12.38 -17.46
CA VAL A 267 -22.14 12.12 -16.41
C VAL A 267 -22.37 13.38 -15.61
N ARG A 268 -23.62 13.63 -15.22
CA ARG A 268 -23.97 14.81 -14.43
C ARG A 268 -23.90 14.52 -12.93
N PRO A 269 -23.66 15.55 -12.10
CA PRO A 269 -23.93 15.45 -10.67
C PRO A 269 -25.35 14.96 -10.38
N ASP A 270 -25.54 14.25 -9.27
CA ASP A 270 -26.80 13.60 -8.85
C ASP A 270 -27.37 12.53 -9.79
N GLU A 271 -26.80 12.34 -10.98
CA GLU A 271 -27.22 11.30 -11.91
C GLU A 271 -26.93 9.92 -11.32
N LYS A 272 -27.91 9.00 -11.44
CA LYS A 272 -27.78 7.66 -10.88
C LYS A 272 -26.86 6.83 -11.76
N ILE A 273 -25.70 6.48 -11.24
CA ILE A 273 -24.76 5.54 -11.85
C ILE A 273 -24.98 4.17 -11.20
N ALA A 274 -25.61 3.25 -11.92
CA ALA A 274 -25.86 1.89 -11.43
C ALA A 274 -24.76 0.92 -11.89
N ILE A 275 -24.23 0.17 -10.94
CA ILE A 275 -23.23 -0.89 -11.14
C ILE A 275 -23.71 -2.10 -10.35
N CYS A 276 -24.22 -3.12 -11.03
CA CYS A 276 -24.82 -4.30 -10.39
C CYS A 276 -25.85 -3.88 -9.31
N ASN A 277 -25.72 -4.33 -8.06
CA ASN A 277 -26.61 -3.94 -6.97
C ASN A 277 -26.28 -2.58 -6.30
N PHE A 278 -25.31 -1.84 -6.83
CA PHE A 278 -24.91 -0.52 -6.33
C PHE A 278 -25.49 0.62 -7.17
N VAL A 279 -25.81 1.73 -6.49
CA VAL A 279 -26.11 3.01 -7.11
C VAL A 279 -25.20 4.07 -6.53
N LEU A 280 -24.49 4.77 -7.40
CA LEU A 280 -23.57 5.85 -7.06
C LEU A 280 -24.14 7.19 -7.49
N ARG A 281 -23.86 8.25 -6.72
CA ARG A 281 -24.15 9.64 -7.10
C ARG A 281 -23.00 10.56 -6.74
N ILE A 282 -22.70 11.46 -7.66
CA ILE A 282 -21.69 12.50 -7.48
C ILE A 282 -22.35 13.67 -6.76
N GLN A 283 -21.82 14.02 -5.59
CA GLN A 283 -22.19 15.20 -4.82
C GLN A 283 -21.12 16.27 -5.05
N PRO A 284 -21.39 17.30 -5.87
CA PRO A 284 -20.46 18.38 -6.09
C PRO A 284 -20.32 19.20 -4.81
N ARG A 285 -19.18 19.85 -4.64
CA ARG A 285 -18.94 20.74 -3.51
C ARG A 285 -19.46 22.15 -3.79
#